data_AF-A0AAP2JYX4-F1
#
_entry.id   AF-A0AAP2JYX4-F1
#
_cell.length_a   1.000
_cell.length_b   1.000
_cell.length_c   1.000
_cell.angle_alpha   90.00
_cell.angle_beta   90.00
_cell.angle_gamma   90.00
#
_symmetry.space_group_name_H-M   'P 1'
#
loop_
_entity.id
_entity.type
_entity.pdbx_description
1 polymer ?
#
loop_
_entity_poly.entity_id
_entity_poly.type
_entity_poly.pdbx_seq_one_letter_code
_entity_poly.pdbx_strand_id
1 'polypeptide(L)'
;MSKRLTFILAAILVGVSTPMMAETSIPNNELNQYCQDTVQTMDEIYENGALTKCYFTGDSILEAYQHYRAGLVDGQQFLTKKLMIKTDMDMPCPSEGCVAIRYRWNGGQNLKIEQEFEGGETHLQFRQNSDGTSLEITKHLD
;
A
#
# COMPACT_ATOMS: atom_id res chain seq x y z
N MET A 1 -42.16 -45.00 50.82
CA MET A 1 -41.17 -44.18 51.54
C MET A 1 -40.06 -43.85 50.54
N SER A 2 -40.04 -42.61 50.06
CA SER A 2 -39.22 -42.15 48.94
C SER A 2 -37.79 -41.81 49.38
N LYS A 3 -36.79 -42.19 48.59
CA LYS A 3 -35.45 -41.60 48.65
C LYS A 3 -35.13 -41.04 47.26
N ARG A 4 -35.13 -39.72 47.17
CA ARG A 4 -34.67 -38.95 46.01
C ARG A 4 -33.14 -38.96 46.04
N LEU A 5 -32.49 -39.45 44.98
CA LEU A 5 -31.08 -39.17 44.73
C LEU A 5 -30.99 -38.22 43.53
N THR A 6 -30.47 -37.03 43.83
CA THR A 6 -30.11 -35.99 42.87
C THR A 6 -28.70 -36.28 42.35
N PHE A 7 -28.50 -36.40 41.04
CA PHE A 7 -27.16 -36.38 40.44
C PHE A 7 -27.05 -35.22 39.46
N ILE A 8 -26.03 -34.40 39.70
CA ILE A 8 -25.69 -33.17 39.01
C ILE A 8 -24.80 -33.47 37.80
N LEU A 9 -25.00 -32.67 36.74
CA LEU A 9 -24.23 -32.40 35.53
C LEU A 9 -22.87 -33.09 35.29
N ALA A 10 -22.66 -33.47 34.02
CA ALA A 10 -21.48 -33.03 33.27
C ALA A 10 -21.79 -32.99 31.76
N ALA A 11 -22.01 -31.79 31.21
CA ALA A 11 -22.02 -31.56 29.77
C ALA A 11 -20.59 -31.23 29.34
N ILE A 12 -19.95 -32.12 28.59
CA ILE A 12 -18.64 -31.89 27.99
C ILE A 12 -18.86 -31.15 26.67
N LEU A 13 -18.64 -29.84 26.68
CA LEU A 13 -18.51 -29.04 25.45
C LEU A 13 -17.13 -29.34 24.85
N VAL A 14 -17.10 -30.10 23.76
CA VAL A 14 -15.90 -30.26 22.93
C VAL A 14 -15.73 -28.97 22.13
N GLY A 15 -14.76 -28.15 22.55
CA GLY A 15 -14.37 -26.96 21.82
C GLY A 15 -13.76 -27.34 20.48
N VAL A 16 -14.46 -27.02 19.39
CA VAL A 16 -13.90 -27.10 18.04
C VAL A 16 -13.14 -25.80 17.82
N SER A 17 -11.83 -25.82 18.05
CA SER A 17 -10.96 -24.69 17.68
C SER A 17 -10.79 -24.69 16.17
N THR A 18 -11.62 -23.95 15.46
CA THR A 18 -11.33 -23.58 14.07
C THR A 18 -10.11 -22.66 14.07
N PRO A 19 -9.05 -22.95 13.29
CA PRO A 19 -7.97 -21.99 13.11
C PRO A 19 -8.57 -20.73 12.50
N MET A 20 -8.45 -19.63 13.23
CA MET A 20 -8.85 -18.31 12.82
C MET A 20 -7.90 -17.86 11.71
N MET A 21 -8.32 -18.06 10.45
CA MET A 21 -7.74 -17.33 9.34
C MET A 21 -8.13 -15.88 9.55
N ALA A 22 -7.17 -15.07 9.99
CA ALA A 22 -7.33 -13.63 10.01
C ALA A 22 -7.34 -13.14 8.56
N GLU A 23 -8.50 -13.19 7.92
CA GLU A 23 -8.77 -12.38 6.75
C GLU A 23 -8.90 -10.94 7.25
N THR A 24 -7.79 -10.20 7.22
CA THR A 24 -7.86 -8.75 7.25
C THR A 24 -8.53 -8.33 5.95
N SER A 25 -9.85 -8.11 5.99
CA SER A 25 -10.56 -7.39 4.94
C SER A 25 -9.89 -6.02 4.82
N ILE A 26 -9.07 -5.85 3.78
CA ILE A 26 -8.48 -4.56 3.44
C ILE A 26 -9.66 -3.60 3.28
N PRO A 27 -9.74 -2.50 4.06
CA PRO A 27 -10.81 -1.51 3.88
C PRO A 27 -10.77 -1.08 2.42
N ASN A 28 -11.95 -1.04 1.79
CA ASN A 28 -12.15 -0.81 0.36
C ASN A 28 -11.37 0.42 -0.11
N ASN A 29 -10.11 0.21 -0.50
CA ASN A 29 -9.23 1.27 -0.96
C ASN A 29 -9.52 1.43 -2.44
N GLU A 30 -9.88 2.63 -2.88
CA GLU A 30 -10.17 2.93 -4.29
C GLU A 30 -9.01 2.52 -5.22
N LEU A 31 -7.80 2.31 -4.68
CA LEU A 31 -6.64 1.79 -5.39
C LEU A 31 -6.71 0.29 -5.69
N ASN A 32 -7.52 -0.51 -5.00
CA ASN A 32 -7.58 -1.97 -5.23
C ASN A 32 -8.03 -2.35 -6.65
N GLN A 33 -8.73 -1.44 -7.35
CA GLN A 33 -9.10 -1.66 -8.75
C GLN A 33 -7.92 -1.46 -9.72
N TYR A 34 -6.88 -0.74 -9.29
CA TYR A 34 -5.71 -0.43 -10.10
C TYR A 34 -4.47 -1.21 -9.66
N CYS A 35 -4.35 -1.47 -8.36
CA CYS A 35 -3.15 -1.93 -7.68
C CYS A 35 -3.27 -3.38 -7.20
N GLN A 36 -2.18 -4.12 -7.35
CA GLN A 36 -2.03 -5.49 -6.90
C GLN A 36 -0.67 -5.65 -6.24
N ASP A 37 -0.65 -6.23 -5.05
CA ASP A 37 0.60 -6.63 -4.40
C ASP A 37 1.21 -7.81 -5.15
N THR A 38 2.53 -7.79 -5.31
CA THR A 38 3.25 -8.87 -5.96
C THR A 38 3.46 -10.00 -4.95
N VAL A 39 3.25 -11.24 -5.37
CA VAL A 39 3.62 -12.40 -4.55
C VAL A 39 5.14 -12.44 -4.46
N GLN A 40 5.67 -12.19 -3.27
CA GLN A 40 7.10 -12.24 -2.94
C GLN A 40 7.31 -13.08 -1.68
N THR A 41 8.45 -13.75 -1.62
CA THR A 41 8.98 -14.37 -0.41
C THR A 41 9.46 -13.31 0.58
N MET A 42 9.62 -13.68 1.85
CA MET A 42 10.16 -12.77 2.86
C MET A 42 11.60 -12.33 2.53
N ASP A 43 12.41 -13.24 1.98
CA ASP A 43 13.78 -12.94 1.56
C ASP A 43 13.78 -11.92 0.40
N GLU A 44 12.89 -12.08 -0.59
CA GLU A 44 12.76 -11.11 -1.69
C GLU A 44 12.29 -9.74 -1.21
N ILE A 45 11.41 -9.68 -0.21
CA ILE A 45 10.95 -8.42 0.39
C ILE A 45 12.09 -7.74 1.17
N TYR A 46 12.88 -8.51 1.92
CA TYR A 46 14.01 -7.97 2.67
C TYR A 46 15.10 -7.42 1.74
N GLU A 47 15.42 -8.15 0.66
CA GLU A 47 16.47 -7.74 -0.28
C GLU A 47 16.04 -6.63 -1.24
N ASN A 48 14.79 -6.65 -1.72
CA ASN A 48 14.34 -5.81 -2.83
C ASN A 48 13.18 -4.87 -2.49
N GLY A 49 12.70 -4.91 -1.25
CA GLY A 49 11.51 -4.19 -0.81
C GLY A 49 10.20 -4.88 -1.23
N ALA A 50 9.13 -4.54 -0.52
CA ALA A 50 7.78 -4.99 -0.89
C ALA A 50 7.30 -4.22 -2.13
N LEU A 51 6.84 -4.97 -3.14
CA LEU A 51 6.46 -4.46 -4.45
C LEU A 51 4.95 -4.52 -4.69
N THR A 52 4.35 -3.35 -4.85
CA THR A 52 2.97 -3.20 -5.35
C THR A 52 3.02 -2.65 -6.78
N LYS A 53 2.21 -3.22 -7.67
CA LYS A 53 2.09 -2.76 -9.06
C LYS A 53 0.70 -2.25 -9.31
N CYS A 54 0.58 -1.07 -9.91
CA CYS A 54 -0.68 -0.51 -10.34
C CYS A 54 -0.69 -0.22 -11.84
N TYR A 55 -1.87 -0.33 -12.45
CA TYR A 55 -2.07 0.03 -13.85
C TYR A 55 -3.34 0.85 -14.05
N PHE A 56 -3.18 2.00 -14.69
CA PHE A 56 -4.23 2.96 -14.98
C PHE A 56 -4.43 3.00 -16.50
N THR A 57 -5.44 2.26 -16.98
CA THR A 57 -5.67 2.06 -18.42
C THR A 57 -6.16 3.35 -19.07
N GLY A 58 -5.50 3.79 -20.15
CA GLY A 58 -5.83 5.01 -20.88
C GLY A 58 -5.38 6.31 -20.22
N ASP A 59 -5.00 6.27 -18.94
CA ASP A 59 -4.63 7.46 -18.17
C ASP A 59 -3.23 7.98 -18.53
N SER A 60 -3.11 9.31 -18.56
CA SER A 60 -1.83 9.99 -18.52
C SER A 60 -1.17 9.92 -17.13
N ILE A 61 0.12 10.26 -17.03
CA ILE A 61 0.79 10.34 -15.72
C ILE A 61 0.08 11.29 -14.76
N LEU A 62 -0.46 12.41 -15.26
CA LEU A 62 -1.17 13.36 -14.40
C LEU A 62 -2.44 12.76 -13.83
N GLU A 63 -3.23 12.05 -14.63
CA GLU A 63 -4.46 11.39 -14.20
C GLU A 63 -4.15 10.25 -13.24
N ALA A 64 -3.25 9.33 -13.62
CA ALA A 64 -2.82 8.22 -12.77
C ALA A 64 -2.26 8.69 -11.42
N TYR A 65 -1.46 9.77 -11.42
CA TYR A 65 -0.95 10.37 -10.19
C TYR A 65 -2.07 10.91 -9.31
N GLN A 66 -3.09 11.56 -9.88
CA GLN A 66 -4.22 12.06 -9.10
C GLN A 66 -5.09 10.92 -8.57
N HIS A 67 -5.33 9.88 -9.37
CA HIS A 67 -6.03 8.67 -8.90
C HIS A 67 -5.28 8.00 -7.76
N TYR A 68 -3.97 7.79 -7.90
CA TYR A 68 -3.13 7.26 -6.85
C TYR A 68 -3.24 8.10 -5.58
N ARG A 69 -2.99 9.41 -5.69
CA ARG A 69 -3.01 10.33 -4.56
C ARG A 69 -4.38 10.41 -3.88
N ALA A 70 -5.48 10.37 -4.64
CA ALA A 70 -6.83 10.44 -4.09
C ALA A 70 -7.24 9.16 -3.36
N GLY A 71 -6.80 8.01 -3.85
CA GLY A 71 -7.10 6.71 -3.25
C GLY A 71 -6.28 6.39 -1.99
N LEU A 72 -5.21 7.15 -1.70
CA LEU A 72 -4.46 6.99 -0.45
C LEU A 72 -5.32 7.31 0.78
N VAL A 73 -5.50 6.31 1.66
CA VAL A 73 -6.12 6.48 2.97
C VAL A 73 -5.31 7.44 3.84
N ASP A 74 -3.98 7.25 3.84
CA ASP A 74 -3.00 8.08 4.53
C ASP A 74 -1.84 8.44 3.60
N GLY A 75 -1.13 9.54 3.89
CA GLY A 75 0.09 9.92 3.19
C GLY A 75 -0.09 10.88 2.02
N GLN A 76 -1.32 11.35 1.76
CA GLN A 76 -1.60 12.38 0.75
C GLN A 76 -0.82 13.69 0.95
N GLN A 77 -0.43 13.99 2.20
CA GLN A 77 0.37 15.15 2.56
C GLN A 77 1.80 15.05 2.04
N PHE A 78 2.32 13.84 1.80
CA PHE A 78 3.66 13.59 1.25
C PHE A 78 3.68 13.64 -0.29
N LEU A 79 2.56 14.01 -0.91
CA LEU A 79 2.39 14.12 -2.36
C LEU A 79 1.85 15.49 -2.76
N THR A 80 2.48 16.12 -3.75
CA THR A 80 2.08 17.46 -4.19
C THR A 80 0.68 17.42 -4.78
N LYS A 81 -0.15 18.41 -4.46
CA LYS A 81 -1.48 18.53 -5.08
C LYS A 81 -1.38 18.80 -6.59
N LYS A 82 -0.34 19.52 -7.01
CA LYS A 82 -0.13 19.90 -8.40
C LYS A 82 1.24 19.38 -8.87
N LEU A 83 1.18 18.36 -9.71
CA LEU A 83 2.35 17.81 -10.38
C LEU A 83 2.68 18.64 -11.63
N MET A 84 3.93 19.08 -11.75
CA MET A 84 4.43 19.81 -12.93
C MET A 84 5.26 18.87 -13.79
N ILE A 85 4.82 18.62 -15.02
CA ILE A 85 5.49 17.73 -15.96
C ILE A 85 6.91 18.25 -16.27
N LYS A 86 7.90 17.34 -16.33
CA LYS A 86 9.31 17.62 -16.66
C LYS A 86 9.99 18.63 -15.72
N THR A 87 9.46 18.81 -14.52
CA THR A 87 10.06 19.70 -13.52
C THR A 87 10.45 18.89 -12.31
N ASP A 88 11.75 18.72 -12.12
CA ASP A 88 12.29 18.12 -10.91
C ASP A 88 12.02 19.05 -9.72
N MET A 89 11.73 18.45 -8.58
CA MET A 89 11.33 19.19 -7.39
C MET A 89 11.70 18.42 -6.14
N ASP A 90 12.17 19.14 -5.12
CA ASP A 90 12.26 18.64 -3.75
C ASP A 90 11.16 19.33 -2.93
N MET A 91 10.35 18.53 -2.24
CA MET A 91 9.27 19.05 -1.41
C MET A 91 9.74 19.13 0.05
N PRO A 92 9.36 20.20 0.79
CA PRO A 92 9.55 20.22 2.23
C PRO A 92 8.76 19.08 2.89
N CYS A 93 9.34 18.50 3.94
CA CYS A 93 8.67 17.50 4.74
C CYS A 93 7.49 18.10 5.51
N PRO A 94 6.27 17.54 5.36
CA PRO A 94 5.06 18.12 5.94
C PRO A 94 4.84 17.73 7.40
N SER A 95 5.60 16.77 7.94
CA SER A 95 5.49 16.27 9.31
C SER A 95 6.84 15.77 9.83
N GLU A 96 6.93 15.58 11.15
CA GLU A 96 8.05 14.88 11.78
C GLU A 96 8.20 13.45 11.23
N GLY A 97 9.43 12.93 11.29
CA GLY A 97 9.80 11.61 10.76
C GLY A 97 9.97 11.54 9.25
N CYS A 98 9.60 12.58 8.50
CA CYS A 98 9.95 12.72 7.08
C CYS A 98 11.35 13.32 6.95
N VAL A 99 12.19 12.68 6.14
CA VAL A 99 13.56 13.11 5.86
C VAL A 99 13.62 13.85 4.53
N ALA A 100 13.03 13.28 3.46
CA ALA A 100 13.03 13.90 2.14
C ALA A 100 11.90 13.39 1.24
N ILE A 101 11.47 14.26 0.31
CA ILE A 101 10.54 13.90 -0.76
C ILE A 101 11.07 14.51 -2.06
N ARG A 102 11.43 13.67 -3.03
CA ARG A 102 12.12 14.08 -4.26
C ARG A 102 11.36 13.59 -5.49
N TYR A 103 11.08 14.51 -6.42
CA TYR A 103 10.46 14.24 -7.73
C TYR A 103 11.53 14.39 -8.80
N ARG A 104 11.71 13.35 -9.61
CA ARG A 104 12.68 13.32 -10.72
C ARG A 104 12.02 12.82 -11.98
N TRP A 105 12.08 13.64 -13.04
CA TRP A 105 11.53 13.32 -14.34
C TRP A 105 12.59 12.78 -15.28
N ASN A 106 12.21 11.81 -16.09
CA ASN A 106 12.95 11.45 -17.29
C ASN A 106 12.04 11.62 -18.51
N GLY A 107 12.10 12.80 -19.11
CA GLY A 107 11.14 13.24 -20.11
C GLY A 107 9.75 13.48 -19.53
N GLY A 108 8.71 13.47 -20.37
CA GLY A 108 7.33 13.69 -19.93
C GLY A 108 6.55 12.43 -19.59
N GLN A 109 7.16 11.26 -19.74
CA GLN A 109 6.51 9.95 -19.66
C GLN A 109 7.11 9.04 -18.58
N ASN A 110 8.05 9.56 -17.77
CA ASN A 110 8.61 8.83 -16.64
C ASN A 110 8.80 9.78 -15.48
N LEU A 111 8.20 9.46 -14.35
CA LEU A 111 8.35 10.18 -13.09
C LEU A 111 8.77 9.19 -12.01
N LYS A 112 9.81 9.54 -11.27
CA LYS A 112 10.20 8.88 -10.03
C LYS A 112 9.91 9.83 -8.86
N ILE A 113 9.31 9.29 -7.80
CA ILE A 113 9.13 9.97 -6.53
C ILE A 113 9.79 9.11 -5.46
N GLU A 114 10.74 9.66 -4.75
CA GLU A 114 11.41 9.03 -3.61
C GLU A 114 10.92 9.72 -2.34
N GLN A 115 10.46 8.93 -1.37
CA GLN A 115 10.01 9.38 -0.07
C GLN A 115 10.82 8.67 1.00
N GLU A 116 11.58 9.43 1.78
CA GLU A 116 12.50 8.94 2.80
C GLU A 116 11.94 9.34 4.18
N PHE A 117 11.80 8.35 5.06
CA PHE A 117 11.31 8.52 6.42
C PHE A 117 12.27 7.82 7.40
N GLU A 118 12.18 8.15 8.68
CA GLU A 118 13.02 7.51 9.72
C GLU A 118 12.80 5.98 9.86
N GLY A 119 11.72 5.45 9.29
CA GLY A 119 11.39 4.01 9.31
C GLY A 119 11.54 3.32 7.94
N GLY A 120 12.26 3.94 7.01
CA GLY A 120 12.52 3.40 5.67
C GLY A 120 12.05 4.32 4.54
N GLU A 121 12.06 3.78 3.32
CA GLU A 121 11.83 4.54 2.09
C GLU A 121 10.75 3.93 1.19
N THR A 122 10.06 4.80 0.45
CA THR A 122 9.08 4.42 -0.56
C THR A 122 9.41 5.05 -1.90
N HIS A 123 9.48 4.22 -2.93
CA HIS A 123 9.82 4.59 -4.29
C HIS A 123 8.60 4.40 -5.18
N LEU A 124 8.14 5.48 -5.80
CA LEU A 124 7.03 5.49 -6.75
C LEU A 124 7.57 5.74 -8.15
N GLN A 125 7.37 4.80 -9.07
CA GLN A 125 7.80 4.95 -10.46
C GLN A 125 6.61 4.89 -11.41
N PHE A 126 6.22 6.06 -11.92
CA PHE A 126 5.23 6.19 -12.98
C PHE A 126 5.91 6.08 -14.35
N ARG A 127 5.33 5.26 -15.24
CA ARG A 127 5.74 5.14 -16.65
C ARG A 127 4.50 5.13 -17.52
N GLN A 128 4.43 6.05 -18.48
CA GLN A 128 3.33 6.12 -19.44
C GLN A 128 3.76 5.54 -20.78
N ASN A 129 2.85 4.80 -21.40
CA ASN A 129 2.96 4.31 -22.78
C ASN A 129 1.66 4.61 -23.54
N SER A 130 1.46 3.99 -24.71
CA SER A 130 0.26 4.18 -25.55
C SER A 130 -1.04 3.68 -24.89
N ASP A 131 -0.93 2.74 -23.96
CA ASP A 131 -2.06 1.97 -23.43
C ASP A 131 -2.52 2.52 -22.06
N GLY A 132 -1.69 3.34 -21.41
CA GLY A 132 -1.98 3.96 -20.13
C GLY A 132 -0.71 4.25 -19.33
N THR A 133 -0.87 4.30 -18.00
CA THR A 133 0.23 4.55 -17.07
C THR A 133 0.36 3.41 -16.06
N SER A 134 1.57 2.87 -15.92
CA SER A 134 1.92 1.95 -14.85
C SER A 134 2.56 2.71 -13.68
N LEU A 135 2.29 2.26 -12.46
CA LEU A 135 2.97 2.69 -11.24
C LEU A 135 3.57 1.46 -10.55
N GLU A 136 4.89 1.47 -10.34
CA GLU A 136 5.56 0.52 -9.44
C GLU A 136 5.85 1.22 -8.12
N ILE A 137 5.49 0.56 -7.01
CA ILE A 137 5.68 1.04 -5.64
C ILE A 137 6.60 0.05 -4.94
N THR A 138 7.80 0.48 -4.57
CA THR A 138 8.72 -0.32 -3.77
C THR A 138 8.86 0.29 -2.39
N LYS A 139 8.71 -0.53 -1.34
CA LYS A 139 8.86 -0.11 0.05
C LYS A 139 9.98 -0.88 0.72
N HIS A 140 10.99 -0.15 1.21
CA HIS A 140 12.05 -0.70 2.06
C HIS A 140 11.79 -0.25 3.49
N LEU A 141 11.90 -1.18 4.44
CA LEU A 141 11.78 -0.91 5.86
C LEU A 141 13.18 -1.02 6.48
N ASP A 142 13.51 -0.07 7.34
CA ASP A 142 14.77 -0.05 8.08
C ASP A 142 14.75 -0.95 9.33
#